data_AF-A0A4S2FFC1-F1
#
_entry.id   AF-A0A4S2FFC1-F1
#
_cell.length_a   1.000
_cell.length_b   1.000
_cell.length_c   1.000
_cell.angle_alpha   90.00
_cell.angle_beta   90.00
_cell.angle_gamma   90.00
#
_symmetry.space_group_name_H-M   'P 1'
#
loop_
_entity.id
_entity.type
_entity.pdbx_description
1 polymer ?
#
loop_
_entity_poly.entity_id
_entity_poly.type
_entity_poly.pdbx_seq_one_letter_code
_entity_poly.pdbx_strand_id
1 'polypeptide(L)'
;MKKLGMLLLMAVFLSACGNVSPSKSLVVYYSNNDEIEALATQIAKDSDSELFQIVPKKDYSSLNEKIENDEELSVSEIEDLQSTNVLLEQSVPDQWSQCDTVYIGFPVQSITAAPAPVSVFLSQNNLKNKTFIPFTIGTQDALDHAKDSLTFDGARKGWESGKAFSPTYTDAEVKKWVETVNQQ
;
A
#
# COMPACT_ATOMS: atom_id res chain seq x y z
N MET A 1 -21.07 -63.13 40.99
CA MET A 1 -20.59 -62.74 39.64
C MET A 1 -20.65 -61.22 39.55
N LYS A 2 -19.53 -60.54 39.78
CA LYS A 2 -19.38 -59.08 39.69
C LYS A 2 -19.20 -58.73 38.21
N LYS A 3 -20.12 -57.97 37.59
CA LYS A 3 -19.89 -57.40 36.26
C LYS A 3 -19.38 -55.97 36.41
N LEU A 4 -18.13 -55.85 35.99
CA LEU A 4 -17.25 -54.71 35.92
C LEU A 4 -17.75 -53.72 34.86
N GLY A 5 -17.63 -52.42 35.16
CA GLY A 5 -18.20 -51.34 34.38
C GLY A 5 -17.50 -51.07 33.05
N MET A 6 -18.14 -50.23 32.25
CA MET A 6 -17.51 -49.54 31.13
C MET A 6 -18.06 -48.11 31.10
N LEU A 7 -17.25 -47.20 31.66
CA LEU A 7 -17.46 -45.77 31.63
C LEU A 7 -17.09 -45.30 30.21
N LEU A 8 -18.08 -44.85 29.43
CA LEU A 8 -17.88 -44.33 28.09
C LEU A 8 -17.39 -42.87 28.21
N LEU A 9 -16.08 -42.67 28.04
CA LEU A 9 -15.46 -41.34 27.99
C LEU A 9 -15.68 -40.76 26.58
N MET A 10 -16.68 -39.89 26.42
CA MET A 10 -16.84 -39.08 25.19
C MET A 10 -15.79 -37.96 25.22
N ALA A 11 -14.73 -38.10 24.42
CA ALA A 11 -13.80 -37.02 24.13
C ALA A 11 -14.47 -36.05 23.14
N VAL A 12 -14.90 -34.90 23.64
CA VAL A 12 -15.32 -33.76 22.82
C VAL A 12 -14.05 -33.13 22.24
N PHE A 13 -13.73 -33.44 20.99
CA PHE A 13 -12.80 -32.61 20.22
C PHE A 13 -13.52 -31.31 19.87
N LEU A 14 -13.31 -30.27 20.67
CA LEU A 14 -13.52 -28.90 20.24
C LEU A 14 -12.46 -28.61 19.17
N SER A 15 -12.81 -28.81 17.90
CA SER A 15 -12.13 -28.13 16.81
C SER A 15 -12.39 -26.63 17.00
N ALA A 16 -11.44 -25.95 17.62
CA ALA A 16 -11.34 -24.51 17.52
C ALA A 16 -11.10 -24.19 16.04
N CYS A 17 -12.18 -23.86 15.31
CA CYS A 17 -12.03 -23.02 14.14
C CYS A 17 -11.45 -21.72 14.69
N GLY A 18 -10.16 -21.49 14.46
CA GLY A 18 -9.61 -20.16 14.61
C GLY A 18 -10.49 -19.24 13.79
N ASN A 19 -11.11 -18.25 14.43
CA ASN A 19 -11.73 -17.15 13.72
C ASN A 19 -10.59 -16.45 12.97
N VAL A 20 -10.36 -16.83 11.72
CA VAL A 20 -9.63 -16.00 10.78
C VAL A 20 -10.49 -14.75 10.67
N SER A 21 -10.12 -13.73 11.44
CA SER A 21 -10.69 -12.40 11.25
C SER A 21 -10.42 -12.07 9.78
N PRO A 22 -11.41 -11.61 9.01
CA PRO A 22 -11.16 -11.23 7.63
C PRO A 22 -9.94 -10.30 7.62
N SER A 23 -8.94 -10.67 6.84
CA SER A 23 -7.70 -9.91 6.66
C SER A 23 -8.08 -8.48 6.31
N LYS A 24 -7.86 -7.54 7.24
CA LYS A 24 -8.22 -6.14 7.03
C LYS A 24 -7.22 -5.56 6.05
N SER A 25 -7.73 -5.03 4.95
CA SER A 25 -6.94 -4.33 3.93
C SER A 25 -6.98 -2.82 4.17
N LEU A 26 -5.86 -2.15 3.87
CA LEU A 26 -5.73 -0.70 3.91
C LEU A 26 -5.32 -0.20 2.54
N VAL A 27 -5.93 0.89 2.07
CA VAL A 27 -5.45 1.63 0.90
C VAL A 27 -4.66 2.84 1.40
N VAL A 28 -3.38 2.86 1.08
CA VAL A 28 -2.46 3.96 1.36
C VAL A 28 -2.12 4.64 0.05
N TYR A 29 -2.13 5.97 -0.03
CA TYR A 29 -1.74 6.65 -1.26
C TYR A 29 -1.03 7.99 -1.04
N TYR A 30 -0.18 8.36 -2.00
CA TYR A 30 0.34 9.72 -2.18
C TYR A 30 -0.15 10.25 -3.53
N SER A 31 -0.55 11.52 -3.61
CA SER A 31 -1.06 12.14 -4.84
C SER A 31 -0.54 13.58 -4.98
N ASN A 32 -0.18 13.98 -6.21
CA ASN A 32 0.18 15.36 -6.55
C ASN A 32 -0.96 16.13 -7.22
N ASN A 33 -1.90 15.43 -7.89
CA ASN A 33 -2.86 16.01 -8.82
C ASN A 33 -4.25 15.32 -8.79
N ASP A 34 -4.67 14.81 -7.63
CA ASP A 34 -5.96 14.12 -7.37
C ASP A 34 -6.25 12.84 -8.17
N GLU A 35 -5.55 12.54 -9.26
CA GLU A 35 -5.82 11.36 -10.09
C GLU A 35 -5.59 10.05 -9.33
N ILE A 36 -4.50 9.98 -8.56
CA ILE A 36 -4.21 8.83 -7.69
C ILE A 36 -5.21 8.75 -6.54
N GLU A 37 -5.69 9.88 -6.03
CA GLU A 37 -6.72 9.93 -4.98
C GLU A 37 -8.04 9.32 -5.45
N ALA A 38 -8.48 9.68 -6.66
CA ALA A 38 -9.69 9.12 -7.25
C ALA A 38 -9.60 7.60 -7.39
N LEU A 39 -8.47 7.11 -7.91
CA LEU A 39 -8.22 5.67 -8.05
C LEU A 39 -8.15 4.96 -6.69
N ALA A 40 -7.45 5.55 -5.71
CA ALA A 40 -7.32 5.01 -4.35
C ALA A 40 -8.68 4.93 -3.65
N THR A 41 -9.50 5.97 -3.78
CA THR A 41 -10.87 6.01 -3.25
C THR A 41 -11.72 4.90 -3.85
N GLN A 42 -11.59 4.66 -5.15
CA GLN A 42 -12.33 3.59 -5.81
C GLN A 42 -11.85 2.21 -5.34
N ILE A 43 -10.54 1.98 -5.26
CA ILE A 43 -9.97 0.72 -4.76
C ILE A 43 -10.48 0.45 -3.35
N ALA A 44 -10.42 1.46 -2.45
CA ALA A 44 -10.87 1.31 -1.06
C ALA A 44 -12.33 0.90 -0.96
N LYS A 45 -13.19 1.49 -1.81
CA LYS A 45 -14.61 1.11 -1.90
C LYS A 45 -14.79 -0.32 -2.39
N ASP A 46 -14.08 -0.71 -3.45
CA ASP A 46 -14.22 -2.04 -4.07
C ASP A 46 -13.59 -3.15 -3.21
N SER A 47 -12.63 -2.81 -2.33
CA SER A 47 -11.96 -3.74 -1.42
C SER A 47 -12.49 -3.72 0.02
N ASP A 48 -13.50 -2.91 0.33
CA ASP A 48 -14.01 -2.66 1.69
C ASP A 48 -12.89 -2.30 2.68
N SER A 49 -11.97 -1.44 2.23
CA SER A 49 -10.79 -1.02 2.96
C SER A 49 -10.90 0.40 3.46
N GLU A 50 -10.17 0.72 4.52
CA GLU A 50 -9.95 2.10 4.91
C GLU A 50 -8.98 2.79 3.95
N LEU A 51 -9.12 4.11 3.85
CA LEU A 51 -8.29 4.96 3.01
C LEU A 51 -7.39 5.84 3.89
N PHE A 52 -6.10 5.88 3.57
CA PHE A 52 -5.11 6.70 4.25
C PHE A 52 -4.25 7.46 3.23
N GLN A 53 -4.24 8.79 3.33
CA GLN A 53 -3.41 9.64 2.51
C GLN A 53 -2.06 9.92 3.19
N ILE A 54 -0.98 9.74 2.45
CA ILE A 54 0.36 10.19 2.83
C ILE A 54 0.43 11.68 2.51
N VAL A 55 0.38 12.52 3.55
CA VAL A 55 0.47 13.98 3.40
C VAL A 55 1.83 14.46 3.93
N PRO A 56 2.72 14.99 3.09
CA PRO A 56 3.92 15.68 3.54
C PRO A 56 3.56 16.96 4.32
N LYS A 57 4.27 17.27 5.40
CA LYS A 57 4.11 18.54 6.14
C LYS A 57 4.49 19.77 5.33
N LYS A 58 5.29 19.58 4.28
CA LYS A 58 5.71 20.62 3.34
C LYS A 58 5.20 20.22 1.97
N ASP A 59 4.45 21.10 1.33
CA ASP A 59 3.99 20.87 -0.04
C ASP A 59 5.19 20.86 -1.00
N TYR A 60 5.39 19.74 -1.70
CA TYR A 60 6.44 19.57 -2.71
C TYR A 60 5.90 19.73 -4.14
N SER A 61 4.62 20.07 -4.32
CA SER A 61 3.98 20.14 -5.64
C SER A 61 4.69 21.09 -6.60
N SER A 62 5.13 22.25 -6.12
CA SER A 62 5.89 23.21 -6.93
C SER A 62 7.27 22.69 -7.37
N LEU A 63 7.89 21.81 -6.59
CA LEU A 63 9.17 21.19 -6.93
C LEU A 63 8.98 20.07 -7.94
N ASN A 64 7.93 19.27 -7.76
CA ASN A 64 7.58 18.21 -8.69
C ASN A 64 7.20 18.78 -10.07
N GLU A 65 6.40 19.85 -10.11
CA GLU A 65 6.03 20.54 -11.36
C GLU A 65 7.26 21.07 -12.11
N LYS A 66 8.25 21.65 -11.40
CA LYS A 66 9.51 22.06 -12.01
C LYS A 66 10.28 20.88 -12.62
N ILE A 67 10.35 19.76 -11.91
CA ILE A 67 11.01 18.55 -12.41
C ILE A 67 10.30 18.01 -13.66
N GLU A 68 8.97 17.96 -13.64
CA GLU A 68 8.17 17.49 -14.78
C GLU A 68 8.33 18.37 -16.03
N ASN A 69 8.57 19.67 -15.84
CA ASN A 69 8.79 20.64 -16.92
C ASN A 69 10.27 20.83 -17.29
N ASP A 70 11.17 19.99 -16.78
CA ASP A 70 12.64 20.11 -16.96
C ASP A 70 13.18 21.51 -16.58
N GLU A 71 12.57 22.15 -15.58
CA GLU A 71 13.01 23.45 -15.07
C GLU A 71 14.23 23.33 -14.15
N GLU A 72 15.11 24.34 -14.19
CA GLU A 72 16.31 24.36 -13.36
C GLU A 72 15.94 24.59 -11.88
N LEU A 73 16.37 23.67 -11.02
CA LEU A 73 16.19 23.77 -9.57
C LEU A 73 17.31 24.59 -8.93
N SER A 74 16.95 25.46 -7.99
CA SER A 74 17.95 26.15 -7.16
C SER A 74 18.67 25.19 -6.21
N VAL A 75 19.85 25.60 -5.72
CA VAL A 75 20.65 24.79 -4.79
C VAL A 75 19.84 24.41 -3.54
N SER A 76 19.04 25.32 -2.99
CA SER A 76 18.18 25.03 -1.84
C SER A 76 17.06 24.03 -2.16
N GLU A 77 16.55 24.06 -3.40
CA GLU A 77 15.54 23.11 -3.86
C GLU A 77 16.14 21.71 -4.07
N ILE A 78 17.38 21.64 -4.56
CA ILE A 78 18.15 20.40 -4.64
C ILE A 78 18.45 19.86 -3.24
N GLU A 79 18.87 20.71 -2.30
CA GLU A 79 19.09 20.31 -0.90
C GLU A 79 17.81 19.81 -0.24
N ASP A 80 16.66 20.44 -0.53
CA ASP A 80 15.35 20.00 -0.04
C ASP A 80 14.94 18.64 -0.62
N LEU A 81 15.20 18.37 -1.92
CA LEU A 81 14.95 17.08 -2.56
C LEU A 81 15.88 15.97 -2.05
N GLN A 82 17.12 16.33 -1.73
CA GLN A 82 18.11 15.42 -1.14
C GLN A 82 17.92 15.26 0.37
N SER A 83 17.06 16.08 0.98
CA SER A 83 16.80 16.05 2.41
C SER A 83 16.03 14.79 2.77
N THR A 84 16.61 13.98 3.66
CA THR A 84 15.88 12.88 4.32
C THR A 84 14.84 13.40 5.34
N ASN A 85 14.67 14.72 5.47
CA ASN A 85 13.78 15.37 6.41
C ASN A 85 12.35 15.59 5.88
N VAL A 86 11.90 14.85 4.87
CA VAL A 86 10.47 14.83 4.53
C VAL A 86 9.72 14.36 5.77
N LEU A 87 8.93 15.25 6.36
CA LEU A 87 8.06 14.94 7.49
C LEU A 87 6.65 14.68 6.97
N LEU A 88 5.96 13.69 7.54
CA LEU A 88 4.56 13.43 7.25
C LEU A 88 3.68 14.05 8.33
N GLU A 89 2.48 14.51 7.97
CA GLU A 89 1.48 14.99 8.94
C GLU A 89 1.11 13.89 9.92
N GLN A 90 0.85 12.70 9.39
CA GLN A 90 0.69 11.45 10.11
C GLN A 90 1.55 10.37 9.44
N SER A 91 2.37 9.70 10.25
CA SER A 91 3.29 8.66 9.76
C SER A 91 2.72 7.25 9.90
N VAL A 92 1.89 7.00 10.92
CA VAL A 92 1.33 5.66 11.22
C VAL A 92 -0.20 5.72 11.15
N PRO A 93 -0.82 4.97 10.22
CA PRO A 93 -2.28 4.84 10.16
C PRO A 93 -2.84 4.13 11.41
N ASP A 94 -4.02 4.51 11.88
CA ASP A 94 -4.62 3.94 13.10
C ASP A 94 -4.82 2.42 13.00
N GLN A 95 -5.18 1.92 11.82
CA GLN A 95 -5.40 0.48 11.58
C GLN A 95 -4.15 -0.27 11.12
N TRP A 96 -2.98 0.37 11.11
CA TRP A 96 -1.75 -0.24 10.59
C TRP A 96 -1.41 -1.59 11.22
N SER A 97 -1.62 -1.74 12.53
CA SER A 97 -1.31 -2.99 13.25
C SER A 97 -2.27 -4.15 12.93
N GLN A 98 -3.47 -3.85 12.44
CA GLN A 98 -4.53 -4.83 12.17
C GLN A 98 -4.54 -5.29 10.71
N CYS A 99 -3.84 -4.58 9.82
CA CYS A 99 -3.85 -4.86 8.39
C CYS A 99 -2.65 -5.71 7.99
N ASP A 100 -2.88 -6.76 7.23
CA ASP A 100 -1.86 -7.57 6.57
C ASP A 100 -1.73 -7.20 5.09
N THR A 101 -2.81 -6.77 4.43
CA THR A 101 -2.78 -6.33 3.03
C THR A 101 -2.81 -4.80 2.93
N VAL A 102 -1.89 -4.23 2.15
CA VAL A 102 -1.77 -2.79 1.90
C VAL A 102 -1.74 -2.53 0.40
N TYR A 103 -2.80 -1.95 -0.14
CA TYR A 103 -2.76 -1.34 -1.47
C TYR A 103 -2.00 -0.03 -1.36
N ILE A 104 -0.97 0.19 -2.17
CA ILE A 104 -0.11 1.38 -2.07
C ILE A 104 -0.04 2.15 -3.40
N GLY A 105 -0.62 3.35 -3.40
CA GLY A 105 -0.78 4.20 -4.59
C GLY A 105 0.18 5.37 -4.63
N PHE A 106 0.77 5.62 -5.79
CA PHE A 106 1.61 6.81 -5.99
C PHE A 106 1.76 7.14 -7.47
N PRO A 107 1.96 8.43 -7.84
CA PRO A 107 2.34 8.80 -9.19
C PRO A 107 3.75 8.29 -9.49
N VAL A 108 3.97 7.85 -10.73
CA VAL A 108 5.30 7.50 -11.25
C VAL A 108 5.70 8.57 -12.27
N GLN A 109 6.33 9.65 -11.81
CA GLN A 109 6.72 10.79 -12.64
C GLN A 109 8.02 10.53 -13.43
N SER A 110 8.85 9.60 -12.96
CA SER A 110 10.05 9.17 -13.66
C SER A 110 10.25 7.66 -13.52
N ILE A 111 10.94 7.05 -14.48
CA ILE A 111 11.22 5.62 -14.54
C ILE A 111 12.17 5.14 -13.42
N THR A 112 12.64 6.02 -12.54
CA THR A 112 13.80 5.75 -11.69
C THR A 112 13.48 5.54 -10.21
N ALA A 113 12.37 6.08 -9.67
CA ALA A 113 12.03 5.90 -8.25
C ALA A 113 10.57 6.24 -7.92
N ALA A 114 10.07 5.66 -6.83
CA ALA A 114 8.84 6.10 -6.19
C ALA A 114 9.03 7.45 -5.45
N PRO A 115 7.95 8.23 -5.22
CA PRO A 115 8.05 9.52 -4.54
C PRO A 115 8.63 9.42 -3.13
N ALA A 116 9.46 10.40 -2.73
CA ALA A 116 10.08 10.44 -1.41
C ALA A 116 9.09 10.30 -0.23
N PRO A 117 7.86 10.89 -0.25
CA PRO A 117 6.87 10.69 0.80
C PRO A 117 6.49 9.22 1.03
N VAL A 118 6.43 8.42 -0.04
CA VAL A 118 6.12 6.97 0.03
C VAL A 118 7.25 6.22 0.71
N SER A 119 8.49 6.51 0.32
CA SER A 119 9.69 5.94 0.93
C SER A 119 9.79 6.28 2.43
N VAL A 120 9.49 7.53 2.80
CA VAL A 120 9.46 7.94 4.21
C VAL A 120 8.36 7.22 4.98
N PHE A 121 7.14 7.14 4.43
CA PHE A 121 6.04 6.40 5.04
C PHE A 121 6.44 4.95 5.35
N LEU A 122 7.02 4.25 4.38
CA LEU A 122 7.45 2.86 4.57
C LEU A 122 8.58 2.75 5.61
N SER A 123 9.53 3.68 5.63
CA SER A 123 10.62 3.68 6.62
C SER A 123 10.15 3.90 8.06
N GLN A 124 9.01 4.57 8.24
CA GLN A 124 8.45 4.92 9.56
C GLN A 124 7.52 3.86 10.14
N ASN A 125 7.25 2.79 9.38
CA ASN A 125 6.28 1.77 9.75
C ASN A 125 6.91 0.37 9.82
N ASN A 126 6.40 -0.47 10.72
CA ASN A 126 6.78 -1.89 10.75
C ASN A 126 6.10 -2.62 9.60
N LEU A 127 6.91 -3.08 8.63
CA LEU A 127 6.44 -3.74 7.40
C LEU A 127 6.31 -5.26 7.53
N LYS A 128 6.67 -5.84 8.68
CA LYS A 128 6.64 -7.29 8.90
C LYS A 128 5.22 -7.85 8.75
N ASN A 129 5.14 -9.02 8.10
CA ASN A 129 3.89 -9.76 7.86
C ASN A 129 2.86 -8.97 7.04
N LYS A 130 3.31 -8.01 6.24
CA LYS A 130 2.44 -7.26 5.34
C LYS A 130 2.72 -7.63 3.89
N THR A 131 1.65 -7.65 3.10
CA THR A 131 1.64 -7.76 1.66
C THR A 131 1.29 -6.40 1.06
N PHE A 132 2.16 -5.88 0.20
CA PHE A 132 2.02 -4.61 -0.48
C PHE A 132 1.64 -4.85 -1.94
N ILE A 133 0.55 -4.23 -2.37
CA ILE A 133 0.05 -4.30 -3.75
C ILE A 133 0.13 -2.90 -4.34
N PRO A 134 1.17 -2.59 -5.13
CA PRO A 134 1.35 -1.25 -5.66
C PRO A 134 0.35 -0.94 -6.77
N PHE A 135 -0.07 0.33 -6.88
CA PHE A 135 -0.87 0.79 -8.02
C PHE A 135 -0.48 2.20 -8.45
N THR A 136 -0.70 2.50 -9.72
CA THR A 136 -0.44 3.83 -10.30
C THR A 136 -1.31 4.06 -11.53
N ILE A 137 -1.27 5.29 -12.06
CA ILE A 137 -1.76 5.63 -13.38
C ILE A 137 -0.53 5.82 -14.28
N GLY A 138 -0.40 5.03 -15.34
CA GLY A 138 0.78 5.02 -16.20
C GLY A 138 1.05 3.64 -16.82
N THR A 139 2.32 3.27 -16.95
CA THR A 139 2.74 1.99 -17.53
C THR A 139 3.17 0.99 -16.45
N GLN A 140 2.99 -0.30 -16.75
CA GLN A 140 3.39 -1.37 -15.83
C GLN A 140 4.90 -1.39 -15.63
N ASP A 141 5.69 -1.16 -16.69
CA ASP A 141 7.15 -1.06 -16.60
C ASP A 141 7.59 0.06 -15.65
N ALA A 142 6.93 1.21 -15.67
CA ALA A 142 7.24 2.32 -14.77
C ALA A 142 6.90 1.95 -13.31
N LEU A 143 5.77 1.28 -13.08
CA LEU A 143 5.39 0.78 -11.76
C LEU A 143 6.39 -0.24 -11.22
N ASP A 144 6.82 -1.20 -12.06
CA ASP A 144 7.76 -2.24 -11.65
C ASP A 144 9.14 -1.66 -11.31
N HIS A 145 9.64 -0.69 -12.09
CA HIS A 145 10.87 0.02 -11.75
C HIS A 145 10.74 0.84 -10.45
N ALA A 146 9.63 1.56 -10.28
CA ALA A 146 9.39 2.32 -9.06
C ALA A 146 9.29 1.39 -7.82
N LYS A 147 8.67 0.22 -7.96
CA LYS A 147 8.59 -0.80 -6.91
C LYS A 147 9.97 -1.31 -6.49
N ASP A 148 10.90 -1.49 -7.43
CA ASP A 148 12.27 -1.90 -7.10
C ASP A 148 12.97 -0.89 -6.17
N SER A 149 12.67 0.40 -6.32
CA SER A 149 13.18 1.46 -5.43
C SER A 149 12.57 1.45 -4.01
N LEU A 150 11.42 0.81 -3.82
CA LEU A 150 10.70 0.72 -2.53
C LEU A 150 11.10 -0.52 -1.70
N THR A 151 12.13 -1.25 -2.12
CA THR A 151 12.52 -2.50 -1.47
C THR A 151 13.28 -2.26 -0.15
N PHE A 152 12.55 -2.04 0.94
CA PHE A 152 13.09 -1.94 2.30
C PHE A 152 13.34 -3.32 2.97
N ASP A 153 14.37 -3.39 3.81
CA ASP A 153 14.69 -4.55 4.64
C ASP A 153 13.50 -4.86 5.58
N GLY A 154 12.76 -5.94 5.27
CA GLY A 154 11.58 -6.38 6.02
C GLY A 154 10.29 -6.48 5.19
N ALA A 155 10.19 -5.75 4.07
CA ALA A 155 9.07 -5.84 3.12
C ALA A 155 9.40 -6.61 1.85
N ARG A 156 10.70 -6.83 1.54
CA ARG A 156 11.19 -7.38 0.26
C ARG A 156 10.56 -8.72 -0.20
N LYS A 157 9.95 -9.51 0.70
CA LYS A 157 9.23 -10.75 0.36
C LYS A 157 7.70 -10.61 0.28
N GLY A 158 7.15 -9.46 0.63
CA GLY A 158 5.72 -9.18 0.67
C GLY A 158 5.26 -8.19 -0.39
N TRP A 159 5.97 -8.02 -1.52
CA TRP A 159 5.51 -7.14 -2.60
C TRP A 159 4.89 -7.97 -3.72
N GLU A 160 3.65 -7.65 -4.08
CA GLU A 160 2.98 -8.16 -5.27
C GLU A 160 3.35 -7.32 -6.51
N SER A 161 3.06 -7.84 -7.70
CA SER A 161 3.28 -7.11 -8.96
C SER A 161 2.48 -5.80 -9.05
N GLY A 162 1.31 -5.75 -8.41
CA GLY A 162 0.45 -4.57 -8.47
C GLY A 162 -0.19 -4.36 -9.84
N LYS A 163 -0.63 -3.12 -10.11
CA LYS A 163 -1.22 -2.75 -11.40
C LYS A 163 -1.03 -1.28 -11.76
N ALA A 164 -0.52 -1.03 -12.96
CA ALA A 164 -0.64 0.27 -13.60
C ALA A 164 -1.96 0.36 -14.38
N PHE A 165 -2.69 1.45 -14.17
CA PHE A 165 -3.93 1.77 -14.87
C PHE A 165 -3.67 2.77 -15.99
N SER A 166 -4.37 2.61 -17.11
CA SER A 166 -4.40 3.65 -18.16
C SER A 166 -5.00 4.94 -17.58
N PRO A 167 -4.59 6.15 -18.01
CA PRO A 167 -5.27 7.41 -17.65
C PRO A 167 -6.79 7.42 -17.92
N THR A 168 -7.24 6.51 -18.81
CA THR A 168 -8.66 6.32 -19.16
C THR A 168 -9.24 5.03 -18.57
N TYR A 169 -8.78 4.59 -17.40
CA TYR A 169 -9.30 3.39 -16.76
C TYR A 169 -10.81 3.50 -16.48
N THR A 170 -11.46 2.35 -16.35
CA THR A 170 -12.89 2.27 -16.05
C THR A 170 -13.16 1.67 -14.68
N ASP A 171 -14.31 2.01 -14.10
CA ASP A 171 -14.73 1.46 -12.80
C ASP A 171 -14.72 -0.07 -12.80
N ALA A 172 -15.16 -0.68 -13.90
CA ALA A 172 -15.22 -2.13 -14.07
C ALA A 172 -13.84 -2.78 -14.09
N GLU A 173 -12.82 -2.11 -14.63
CA GLU A 173 -11.45 -2.61 -14.64
C GLU A 173 -10.83 -2.61 -13.25
N VAL A 174 -11.06 -1.53 -12.47
CA VAL A 174 -10.60 -1.43 -11.08
C VAL A 174 -11.26 -2.51 -10.23
N LYS A 175 -12.59 -2.64 -10.31
CA LYS A 175 -13.34 -3.65 -9.57
C LYS A 175 -12.85 -5.07 -9.88
N LYS A 176 -12.70 -5.40 -11.16
CA LYS A 176 -12.20 -6.72 -11.59
C LYS A 176 -10.80 -7.00 -11.06
N TRP A 177 -9.94 -6.00 -11.02
CA TRP A 177 -8.59 -6.16 -10.46
C TRP A 177 -8.63 -6.41 -8.96
N VAL A 178 -9.40 -5.63 -8.20
CA VAL A 178 -9.57 -5.84 -6.75
C VAL A 178 -10.13 -7.24 -6.44
N GLU A 179 -11.14 -7.69 -7.19
CA GLU A 179 -11.68 -9.05 -7.07
C GLU A 179 -10.62 -10.13 -7.34
N THR A 180 -9.68 -9.90 -8.26
CA THR A 180 -8.59 -10.83 -8.56
C THR A 180 -7.59 -10.89 -7.41
N VAL A 181 -7.26 -9.76 -6.79
CA VAL A 181 -6.33 -9.67 -5.66
C VAL A 181 -6.91 -10.35 -4.41
N ASN A 182 -8.20 -10.12 -4.12
CA ASN A 182 -8.85 -10.71 -2.94
C ASN A 182 -9.10 -12.23 -3.04
N GLN A 183 -8.82 -12.85 -4.20
CA GLN A 183 -8.95 -14.30 -4.42
C GLN A 183 -7.62 -15.06 -4.27
N GLN A 184 -6.50 -14.36 -4.04
CA GLN A 184 -5.16 -14.93 -3.86
C GLN A 184 -4.93 -15.36 -2.40
#